data_AF-A0A427TT80-F1
#
_entry.id   AF-A0A427TT80-F1
#
_cell.length_a   1.000
_cell.length_b   1.000
_cell.length_c   1.000
_cell.angle_alpha   90.00
_cell.angle_beta   90.00
_cell.angle_gamma   90.00
#
_symmetry.space_group_name_H-M   'P 1'
#
loop_
_entity.id
_entity.type
_entity.pdbx_description
1 polymer ?
#
loop_
_entity_poly.entity_id
_entity_poly.type
_entity_poly.pdbx_seq_one_letter_code
_entity_poly.pdbx_strand_id
1 'polypeptide(L)'
;MKKAIFFCFSLILILINGMPQTASAYSYGDPNEEKVAEVYKEMQVKLNENPPNFSAAKSLFETVKEEVDMHMGTEPGQVIMESLNDEDKEATIENMEKLLVLNVARRLESIEKSFEQYDTSKKLLAKGYATYQALSPKVEANNPEVNKEVKADFDAALEALGNPGLFGVGKKPSDIEVFKEKKEEILNALQDEFHLPSLEVGHFTDTEEEEGPGKKDWTDRSNIRNWIPLILIVTVIGAIVAIGIKRRKS
;
A
#
# COMPACT_ATOMS: atom_id res chain seq x y z
N MET A 1 7.59 -56.97 8.00
CA MET A 1 6.60 -55.95 7.58
C MET A 1 6.42 -54.84 8.62
N LYS A 2 5.99 -55.13 9.87
CA LYS A 2 5.76 -54.09 10.90
C LYS A 2 6.99 -53.20 11.20
N LYS A 3 8.20 -53.77 11.26
CA LYS A 3 9.45 -53.03 11.49
C LYS A 3 9.88 -52.14 10.31
N ALA A 4 9.60 -52.56 9.08
CA ALA A 4 9.89 -51.77 7.88
C ALA A 4 8.93 -50.59 7.74
N ILE A 5 7.65 -50.78 8.09
CA ILE A 5 6.66 -49.70 8.15
C ILE A 5 7.05 -48.68 9.22
N PHE A 6 7.48 -49.14 10.40
CA PHE A 6 7.94 -48.27 11.49
C PHE A 6 9.19 -47.47 11.11
N PHE A 7 10.12 -48.10 10.38
CA PHE A 7 11.32 -47.46 9.87
C PHE A 7 10.99 -46.39 8.81
N CYS A 8 10.10 -46.70 7.85
CA CYS A 8 9.64 -45.72 6.87
C CYS A 8 8.91 -44.54 7.53
N PHE A 9 8.08 -44.80 8.54
CA PHE A 9 7.40 -43.74 9.29
C PHE A 9 8.39 -42.84 10.05
N SER A 10 9.41 -43.44 10.67
CA SER A 10 10.47 -42.71 11.37
C SER A 10 11.30 -41.86 10.40
N LEU A 11 11.60 -42.39 9.21
CA LEU A 11 12.34 -41.67 8.17
C LEU A 11 11.56 -40.46 7.64
N ILE A 12 10.25 -40.64 7.41
CA ILE A 12 9.36 -39.55 6.99
C ILE A 12 9.31 -38.46 8.07
N LEU A 13 9.21 -38.83 9.35
CA LEU A 13 9.18 -37.86 10.45
C LEU A 13 10.46 -37.03 10.53
N ILE A 14 11.63 -37.65 10.32
CA ILE A 14 12.93 -36.97 10.34
C ILE A 14 13.04 -36.02 9.14
N LEU A 15 12.56 -36.42 7.96
CA LEU A 15 12.59 -35.58 6.75
C LEU A 15 11.68 -34.35 6.87
N ILE A 16 10.51 -34.48 7.53
CA ILE A 16 9.60 -33.35 7.76
C ILE A 16 10.19 -32.31 8.72
N ASN A 17 10.95 -32.76 9.74
CA ASN A 17 11.56 -31.87 10.73
C ASN A 17 12.94 -31.31 10.30
N GLY A 18 13.54 -31.85 9.24
CA GLY A 18 14.85 -31.43 8.73
C GLY A 18 14.79 -30.26 7.72
N MET A 19 13.59 -29.91 7.23
CA MET A 19 13.42 -28.72 6.41
C MET A 19 13.34 -27.49 7.33
N PRO A 20 14.15 -26.44 7.13
CA PRO A 20 13.94 -25.18 7.82
C PRO A 20 12.55 -24.69 7.43
N GLN A 21 11.61 -24.80 8.36
CA GLN A 21 10.34 -24.12 8.22
C GLN A 21 10.67 -22.63 8.31
N THR A 22 10.75 -21.95 7.17
CA THR A 22 10.61 -20.50 7.13
C THR A 22 9.18 -20.19 7.55
N ALA A 23 8.93 -20.26 8.85
CA ALA A 23 7.79 -19.63 9.45
C ALA A 23 7.96 -18.14 9.17
N SER A 24 7.40 -17.68 8.06
CA SER A 24 6.93 -16.31 7.99
C SER A 24 5.88 -16.27 9.09
N ALA A 25 6.28 -15.82 10.28
CA ALA A 25 5.33 -15.35 11.26
C ALA A 25 4.60 -14.22 10.54
N TYR A 26 3.50 -14.56 9.90
CA TYR A 26 2.53 -13.59 9.43
C TYR A 26 2.16 -12.86 10.70
N SER A 27 2.74 -11.67 10.89
CA SER A 27 2.43 -10.82 12.03
C SER A 27 0.91 -10.74 12.02
N TYR A 28 0.26 -11.35 13.01
CA TYR A 28 -1.14 -11.08 13.30
C TYR A 28 -1.23 -9.68 13.94
N GLY A 29 -0.61 -8.70 13.27
CA GLY A 29 -1.32 -7.62 12.63
C GLY A 29 -1.60 -6.51 13.60
N ASP A 30 -0.56 -5.79 13.99
CA ASP A 30 -0.79 -4.41 14.44
C ASP A 30 -1.64 -3.75 13.34
N PRO A 31 -2.90 -3.36 13.62
CA PRO A 31 -3.76 -2.77 12.60
C PRO A 31 -3.16 -1.49 12.01
N ASN A 32 -2.15 -0.93 12.68
CA ASN A 32 -1.40 0.25 12.31
C ASN A 32 -0.11 -0.05 11.53
N GLU A 33 0.35 -1.30 11.44
CA GLU A 33 1.47 -1.69 10.56
C GLU A 33 1.13 -1.29 9.10
N GLU A 34 2.14 -0.81 8.37
CA GLU A 34 2.01 -0.46 6.95
C GLU A 34 2.94 -1.37 6.14
N LYS A 35 2.36 -2.18 5.25
CA LYS A 35 3.07 -3.29 4.61
C LYS A 35 4.18 -2.83 3.67
N VAL A 36 4.00 -1.72 2.97
CA VAL A 36 5.02 -1.12 2.10
C VAL A 36 6.19 -0.61 2.95
N ALA A 37 5.90 0.00 4.10
CA ALA A 37 6.91 0.45 5.06
C ALA A 37 7.72 -0.71 5.68
N GLU A 38 7.05 -1.83 6.01
CA GLU A 38 7.74 -3.05 6.45
C GLU A 38 8.65 -3.62 5.36
N VAL A 39 8.15 -3.69 4.12
CA VAL A 39 8.94 -4.16 2.98
C VAL A 39 10.18 -3.28 2.76
N TYR A 40 10.05 -1.95 2.86
CA TYR A 40 11.20 -1.05 2.77
C TYR A 40 12.26 -1.34 3.83
N LYS A 41 11.86 -1.53 5.10
CA LYS A 41 12.80 -1.87 6.18
C LYS A 41 13.52 -3.20 5.91
N GLU A 42 12.79 -4.22 5.46
CA GLU A 42 13.38 -5.51 5.12
C GLU A 42 14.31 -5.42 3.90
N MET A 43 13.93 -4.66 2.87
CA MET A 43 14.76 -4.40 1.69
C MET A 43 16.06 -3.70 2.09
N GLN A 44 16.02 -2.69 2.96
CA GLN A 44 17.23 -2.06 3.49
C GLN A 44 18.17 -3.07 4.15
N VAL A 45 17.63 -3.99 4.97
CA VAL A 45 18.44 -5.06 5.58
C VAL A 45 19.10 -5.91 4.50
N LYS A 46 18.37 -6.32 3.46
CA LYS A 46 18.90 -7.16 2.36
C LYS A 46 19.94 -6.46 1.52
N LEU A 47 19.74 -5.18 1.23
CA LEU A 47 20.66 -4.36 0.44
C LEU A 47 21.90 -3.93 1.24
N ASN A 48 21.86 -4.05 2.57
CA ASN A 48 23.01 -3.84 3.46
C ASN A 48 23.84 -5.11 3.72
N GLU A 49 23.44 -6.27 3.19
CA GLU A 49 24.27 -7.49 3.19
C GLU A 49 25.56 -7.28 2.35
N ASN A 50 26.58 -8.12 2.56
CA ASN A 50 27.83 -8.09 1.80
C ASN A 50 28.15 -9.47 1.20
N PRO A 51 27.93 -9.68 -0.11
CA PRO A 51 27.42 -8.71 -1.09
C PRO A 51 25.92 -8.38 -0.90
N PRO A 52 25.42 -7.23 -1.40
CA PRO A 52 23.99 -6.88 -1.34
C PRO A 52 23.10 -7.95 -1.98
N ASN A 53 21.96 -8.24 -1.35
CA ASN A 53 21.07 -9.30 -1.78
C ASN A 53 19.87 -8.77 -2.57
N PHE A 54 20.12 -8.38 -3.83
CA PHE A 54 19.10 -7.83 -4.73
C PHE A 54 17.97 -8.83 -5.03
N SER A 55 18.29 -10.12 -5.13
CA SER A 55 17.25 -11.15 -5.36
C SER A 55 16.24 -11.20 -4.21
N ALA A 56 16.69 -11.12 -2.96
CA ALA A 56 15.79 -11.08 -1.82
C ALA A 56 15.01 -9.76 -1.76
N ALA A 57 15.67 -8.63 -2.01
CA ALA A 57 15.01 -7.32 -2.05
C ALA A 57 13.92 -7.24 -3.13
N LYS A 58 14.16 -7.83 -4.29
CA LYS A 58 13.19 -7.94 -5.39
C LYS A 58 11.98 -8.78 -4.99
N SER A 59 12.20 -9.97 -4.42
CA SER A 59 11.10 -10.80 -3.93
C SER A 59 10.27 -10.12 -2.85
N LEU A 60 10.88 -9.29 -1.99
CA LEU A 60 10.16 -8.49 -1.00
C LEU A 60 9.27 -7.44 -1.68
N PHE A 61 9.81 -6.67 -2.63
CA PHE A 61 9.06 -5.63 -3.33
C PHE A 61 7.89 -6.20 -4.14
N GLU A 62 8.08 -7.34 -4.79
CA GLU A 62 7.02 -8.05 -5.52
C GLU A 62 5.79 -8.34 -4.66
N THR A 63 5.93 -8.49 -3.33
CA THR A 63 4.79 -8.73 -2.42
C THR A 63 3.87 -7.54 -2.24
N VAL A 64 4.34 -6.31 -2.53
CA VAL A 64 3.57 -5.07 -2.38
C VAL A 64 3.32 -4.36 -3.70
N LYS A 65 3.98 -4.79 -4.78
CA LYS A 65 3.89 -4.14 -6.08
C LYS A 65 2.45 -4.04 -6.60
N GLU A 66 1.64 -5.09 -6.46
CA GLU A 66 0.24 -5.05 -6.90
C GLU A 66 -0.58 -3.97 -6.16
N GLU A 67 -0.39 -3.83 -4.84
CA GLU A 67 -1.05 -2.79 -4.05
C GLU A 67 -0.57 -1.39 -4.47
N VAL A 68 0.75 -1.24 -4.68
CA VAL A 68 1.35 0.00 -5.17
C VAL A 68 0.75 0.37 -6.53
N ASP A 69 0.74 -0.55 -7.49
CA ASP A 69 0.22 -0.31 -8.84
C ASP A 69 -1.27 0.08 -8.81
N MET A 70 -2.07 -0.56 -7.95
CA MET A 70 -3.51 -0.31 -7.82
C MET A 70 -3.82 1.06 -7.24
N HIS A 71 -3.02 1.52 -6.28
CA HIS A 71 -3.28 2.76 -5.55
C HIS A 71 -2.48 3.95 -6.06
N MET A 72 -1.38 3.71 -6.79
CA MET A 72 -0.43 4.73 -7.18
C MET A 72 -0.06 4.76 -8.66
N GLY A 73 -0.65 3.89 -9.47
CA GLY A 73 -0.22 3.71 -10.85
C GLY A 73 1.07 2.89 -10.94
N THR A 74 1.42 2.49 -12.16
CA THR A 74 2.48 1.51 -12.39
C THR A 74 3.89 2.09 -12.35
N GLU A 75 4.04 3.40 -12.59
CA GLU A 75 5.32 4.10 -12.67
C GLU A 75 6.20 3.89 -11.41
N PRO A 76 5.73 4.16 -10.16
CA PRO A 76 6.52 3.87 -8.95
C PRO A 76 7.10 2.46 -8.93
N GLY A 77 6.25 1.47 -9.20
CA GLY A 77 6.63 0.08 -9.15
C GLY A 77 7.57 -0.34 -10.28
N GLN A 78 7.52 0.34 -11.42
CA GLN A 78 8.44 0.09 -12.54
C GLN A 78 9.83 0.63 -12.22
N VAL A 79 9.94 1.88 -11.78
CA VAL A 79 11.22 2.53 -11.48
C VAL A 79 11.97 1.78 -10.39
N ILE A 80 11.29 1.34 -9.33
CA ILE A 80 11.91 0.55 -8.25
C ILE A 80 12.41 -0.81 -8.77
N MET A 81 11.62 -1.47 -9.62
CA MET A 81 12.01 -2.76 -10.20
C MET A 81 13.18 -2.63 -11.17
N GLU A 82 13.28 -1.51 -11.90
CA GLU A 82 14.41 -1.20 -12.76
C GLU A 82 15.69 -1.07 -11.93
N SER A 83 15.70 -0.24 -10.87
CA SER A 83 16.85 -0.11 -9.96
C SER A 83 17.28 -1.44 -9.33
N LEU A 84 16.31 -2.29 -8.96
CA LEU A 84 16.58 -3.62 -8.43
C LEU A 84 17.21 -4.58 -9.47
N ASN A 85 16.81 -4.46 -10.74
CA ASN A 85 17.36 -5.27 -11.83
C ASN A 85 18.77 -4.80 -12.24
N ASP A 86 19.03 -3.50 -12.14
CA ASP A 86 20.33 -2.90 -12.43
C ASP A 86 21.32 -3.04 -11.27
N GLU A 87 20.90 -3.67 -10.17
CA GLU A 87 21.68 -3.83 -8.94
C GLU A 87 22.16 -2.47 -8.38
N ASP A 88 21.35 -1.43 -8.56
CA ASP A 88 21.60 -0.09 -8.03
C ASP A 88 20.92 0.05 -6.67
N LYS A 89 21.72 -0.10 -5.62
CA LYS A 89 21.25 -0.01 -4.23
C LYS A 89 20.75 1.39 -3.90
N GLU A 90 21.53 2.40 -4.21
CA GLU A 90 21.25 3.79 -3.88
C GLU A 90 19.94 4.23 -4.55
N ALA A 91 19.79 3.97 -5.85
CA ALA A 91 18.56 4.28 -6.59
C ALA A 91 17.36 3.48 -6.05
N THR A 92 17.53 2.19 -5.73
CA THR A 92 16.46 1.38 -5.15
C THR A 92 15.95 1.97 -3.84
N ILE A 93 16.85 2.38 -2.94
CA ILE A 93 16.50 2.97 -1.65
C ILE A 93 15.82 4.32 -1.83
N GLU A 94 16.35 5.20 -2.69
CA GLU A 94 15.77 6.51 -2.96
C GLU A 94 14.36 6.40 -3.56
N ASN A 95 14.16 5.50 -4.52
CA ASN A 95 12.86 5.29 -5.16
C ASN A 95 11.83 4.69 -4.19
N MET A 96 12.25 3.80 -3.29
CA MET A 96 11.40 3.31 -2.22
C MET A 96 11.00 4.41 -1.23
N GLU A 97 11.92 5.31 -0.88
CA GLU A 97 11.63 6.43 0.03
C GLU A 97 10.61 7.39 -0.58
N LYS A 98 10.77 7.74 -1.85
CA LYS A 98 9.80 8.54 -2.63
C LYS A 98 8.42 7.87 -2.65
N LEU A 99 8.38 6.56 -2.89
CA LEU A 99 7.15 5.77 -2.81
C LEU A 99 6.48 5.85 -1.42
N LEU A 100 7.25 5.80 -0.34
CA LEU A 100 6.71 5.93 1.02
C LEU A 100 6.15 7.33 1.27
N VAL A 101 6.78 8.40 0.76
CA VAL A 101 6.22 9.76 0.86
C VAL A 101 4.88 9.85 0.13
N LEU A 102 4.75 9.28 -1.07
CA LEU A 102 3.46 9.20 -1.78
C LEU A 102 2.42 8.36 -1.01
N ASN A 103 2.86 7.32 -0.29
CA ASN A 103 1.99 6.53 0.58
C ASN A 103 1.45 7.36 1.75
N VAL A 104 2.26 8.24 2.34
CA VAL A 104 1.79 9.22 3.33
C VAL A 104 0.77 10.16 2.70
N ALA A 105 1.11 10.78 1.56
CA ALA A 105 0.25 11.73 0.85
C ALA A 105 -1.14 11.17 0.56
N ARG A 106 -1.23 10.02 -0.12
CA ARG A 106 -2.53 9.41 -0.46
C ARG A 106 -3.39 9.10 0.77
N ARG A 107 -2.77 8.78 1.92
CA ARG A 107 -3.48 8.41 3.15
C ARG A 107 -4.06 9.66 3.80
N LEU A 108 -3.27 10.72 3.92
CA LEU A 108 -3.77 11.98 4.48
C LEU A 108 -4.87 12.59 3.60
N GLU A 109 -4.73 12.51 2.27
CA GLU A 109 -5.78 12.88 1.31
C GLU A 109 -7.06 12.04 1.47
N SER A 110 -6.92 10.74 1.75
CA SER A 110 -8.06 9.87 2.00
C SER A 110 -8.77 10.19 3.32
N ILE A 111 -8.01 10.61 4.35
CA ILE A 111 -8.57 11.07 5.62
C ILE A 111 -9.39 12.33 5.41
N GLU A 112 -8.87 13.33 4.69
CA GLU A 112 -9.61 14.57 4.43
C GLU A 112 -10.98 14.28 3.78
N LYS A 113 -11.01 13.39 2.79
CA LYS A 113 -12.25 12.98 2.08
C LYS A 113 -13.23 12.21 2.96
N SER A 114 -12.73 11.55 4.02
CA SER A 114 -13.52 10.70 4.92
C SER A 114 -13.49 11.18 6.37
N PHE A 115 -13.21 12.47 6.59
CA PHE A 115 -12.81 13.02 7.88
C PHE A 115 -13.79 12.68 9.03
N GLU A 116 -15.09 12.74 8.74
CA GLU A 116 -16.18 12.42 9.67
C GLU A 116 -16.20 10.95 10.14
N GLN A 117 -15.50 10.05 9.44
CA GLN A 117 -15.41 8.63 9.79
C GLN A 117 -14.23 8.38 10.73
N TYR A 118 -14.38 8.75 12.01
CA TYR A 118 -13.30 8.71 13.00
C TYR A 118 -12.45 7.42 12.99
N ASP A 119 -13.07 6.23 13.02
CA ASP A 119 -12.32 4.97 13.07
C ASP A 119 -11.49 4.73 11.78
N THR A 120 -12.06 5.06 10.63
CA THR A 120 -11.39 4.99 9.33
C THR A 120 -10.22 5.99 9.28
N SER A 121 -10.50 7.26 9.60
CA SER A 121 -9.53 8.35 9.61
C SER A 121 -8.36 8.07 10.54
N LYS A 122 -8.65 7.61 11.77
CA LYS A 122 -7.65 7.27 12.76
C LYS A 122 -6.75 6.13 12.31
N LYS A 123 -7.33 5.08 11.72
CA LYS A 123 -6.56 3.95 11.18
C LYS A 123 -5.67 4.38 10.02
N LEU A 124 -6.18 5.20 9.11
CA LEU A 124 -5.40 5.74 8.00
C LEU A 124 -4.26 6.61 8.50
N LEU A 125 -4.51 7.45 9.51
CA LEU A 125 -3.50 8.31 10.11
C LEU A 125 -2.39 7.49 10.78
N ALA A 126 -2.77 6.47 11.55
CA ALA A 126 -1.81 5.57 12.18
C ALA A 126 -0.92 4.86 11.15
N LYS A 127 -1.49 4.43 10.01
CA LYS A 127 -0.71 3.86 8.90
C LYS A 127 0.18 4.89 8.21
N GLY A 128 -0.29 6.10 7.98
CA GLY A 128 0.53 7.19 7.47
C GLY A 128 1.71 7.49 8.39
N TYR A 129 1.47 7.51 9.70
CA TYR A 129 2.52 7.69 10.69
C TYR A 129 3.49 6.52 10.74
N ALA A 130 3.02 5.27 10.65
CA ALA A 130 3.88 4.09 10.56
C ALA A 130 4.79 4.11 9.30
N THR A 131 4.25 4.55 8.16
CA THR A 131 5.04 4.81 6.95
C THR A 131 6.13 5.83 7.21
N TYR A 132 5.78 6.97 7.82
CA TYR A 132 6.76 7.99 8.17
C TYR A 132 7.80 7.49 9.18
N GLN A 133 7.42 6.65 10.16
CA GLN A 133 8.36 6.08 11.13
C GLN A 133 9.47 5.26 10.46
N ALA A 134 9.18 4.62 9.31
CA ALA A 134 10.20 3.93 8.53
C ALA A 134 11.19 4.90 7.85
N LEU A 135 10.74 6.10 7.47
CA LEU A 135 11.57 7.19 6.92
C LEU A 135 12.33 7.98 8.00
N SER A 136 11.76 8.07 9.21
CA SER A 136 12.23 8.96 10.29
C SER A 136 13.71 8.82 10.65
N PRO A 137 14.35 7.63 10.60
CA PRO A 137 15.80 7.53 10.83
C PRO A 137 16.65 8.34 9.84
N LYS A 138 16.25 8.40 8.57
CA LYS A 138 16.94 9.20 7.54
C LYS A 138 16.67 10.68 7.74
N VAL A 139 15.41 11.05 7.98
CA VAL A 139 15.03 12.45 8.25
C VAL A 139 15.75 12.96 9.50
N GLU A 140 15.81 12.19 10.59
CA GLU A 140 16.55 12.56 11.80
C GLU A 140 18.05 12.74 11.53
N ALA A 141 18.65 11.88 10.70
CA ALA A 141 20.07 11.98 10.37
C ALA A 141 20.40 13.22 9.55
N ASN A 142 19.50 13.63 8.65
CA ASN A 142 19.67 14.79 7.78
C ASN A 142 19.24 16.11 8.45
N ASN A 143 18.05 16.09 9.05
CA ASN A 143 17.35 17.26 9.58
C ASN A 143 16.51 16.90 10.83
N PRO A 144 17.14 16.85 12.02
CA PRO A 144 16.47 16.48 13.28
C PRO A 144 15.24 17.33 13.62
N GLU A 145 15.27 18.63 13.27
CA GLU A 145 14.14 19.53 13.58
C GLU A 145 12.93 19.21 12.69
N VAL A 146 13.14 18.96 11.38
CA VAL A 146 12.07 18.47 10.51
C VAL A 146 11.51 17.14 11.01
N ASN A 147 12.36 16.23 11.49
CA ASN A 147 11.87 14.96 12.02
C ASN A 147 10.93 15.15 13.22
N LYS A 148 11.27 16.09 14.10
CA LYS A 148 10.50 16.43 15.29
C LYS A 148 9.20 17.16 14.93
N GLU A 149 9.25 18.09 13.98
CA GLU A 149 8.07 18.82 13.48
C GLU A 149 7.05 17.87 12.86
N VAL A 150 7.47 17.01 11.92
CA VAL A 150 6.56 16.05 11.28
C VAL A 150 5.90 15.12 12.31
N LYS A 151 6.64 14.66 13.33
CA LYS A 151 6.05 13.86 14.43
C LYS A 151 4.99 14.64 15.20
N ALA A 152 5.29 15.89 15.55
CA ALA A 152 4.34 16.75 16.25
C ALA A 152 3.10 17.05 15.40
N ASP A 153 3.25 17.20 14.08
CA ASP A 153 2.12 17.44 13.19
C ASP A 153 1.26 16.19 13.00
N PHE A 154 1.84 14.98 12.99
CA PHE A 154 1.06 13.75 13.05
C PHE A 154 0.25 13.63 14.35
N ASP A 155 0.83 14.02 15.49
CA ASP A 155 0.13 14.05 16.77
C ASP A 155 -1.01 15.09 16.76
N ALA A 156 -0.75 16.29 16.24
CA ALA A 156 -1.76 17.34 16.10
C ALA A 156 -2.88 16.95 15.12
N ALA A 157 -2.55 16.31 13.99
CA ALA A 157 -3.52 15.74 13.07
C ALA A 157 -4.40 14.68 13.75
N LEU A 158 -3.83 13.87 14.65
CA LEU A 158 -4.59 12.89 15.42
C LEU A 158 -5.54 13.56 16.41
N GLU A 159 -5.09 14.61 17.09
CA GLU A 159 -5.95 15.40 17.97
C GLU A 159 -7.10 16.07 17.20
N ALA A 160 -6.83 16.55 15.99
CA ALA A 160 -7.80 17.18 15.10
C ALA A 160 -8.91 16.22 14.64
N LEU A 161 -8.67 14.91 14.59
CA LEU A 161 -9.73 13.92 14.34
C LEU A 161 -10.80 13.90 15.44
N GLY A 162 -10.51 14.47 16.61
CA GLY A 162 -11.39 14.47 17.78
C GLY A 162 -11.48 13.09 18.43
N ASN A 163 -12.57 12.85 19.15
CA ASN A 163 -12.85 11.54 19.76
C ASN A 163 -14.38 11.41 19.95
N PRO A 164 -15.05 10.41 19.38
CA PRO A 164 -16.50 10.22 19.60
C PRO A 164 -16.85 9.89 21.06
N GLY A 165 -15.89 9.36 21.83
CA GLY A 165 -16.08 8.92 23.20
C GLY A 165 -16.84 7.60 23.30
N LEU A 166 -16.63 6.86 24.39
CA LEU A 166 -17.38 5.63 24.66
C LEU A 166 -18.73 6.00 25.28
N PHE A 167 -19.83 5.78 24.55
CA PHE A 167 -21.17 6.25 24.93
C PHE A 167 -21.25 7.76 25.21
N GLY A 168 -20.40 8.56 24.54
CA GLY A 168 -20.33 10.01 24.71
C GLY A 168 -19.44 10.49 25.86
N VAL A 169 -18.90 9.58 26.69
CA VAL A 169 -17.91 9.93 27.71
C VAL A 169 -16.55 10.13 27.04
N GLY A 170 -15.90 11.27 27.31
CA GLY A 170 -14.60 11.61 26.73
C GLY A 170 -14.67 12.14 25.29
N LYS A 171 -15.85 12.59 24.85
CA LYS A 171 -16.03 13.17 23.52
C LYS A 171 -15.16 14.43 23.35
N LYS A 172 -14.42 14.49 22.25
CA LYS A 172 -13.71 15.68 21.77
C LYS A 172 -14.24 16.04 20.37
N PRO A 173 -14.53 17.33 20.09
CA PRO A 173 -14.90 17.75 18.75
C PRO A 173 -13.74 17.51 17.78
N SER A 174 -14.06 17.20 16.53
CA SER A 174 -13.10 17.20 15.43
C SER A 174 -12.90 18.61 14.90
N ASP A 175 -11.75 18.86 14.27
CA ASP A 175 -11.37 20.12 13.66
C ASP A 175 -10.70 19.85 12.29
N ILE A 176 -11.49 19.98 11.22
CA ILE A 176 -11.01 19.70 9.86
C ILE A 176 -10.00 20.73 9.38
N GLU A 177 -10.07 21.97 9.85
CA GLU A 177 -9.17 23.02 9.39
C GLU A 177 -7.77 22.82 9.99
N VAL A 178 -7.69 22.45 11.28
CA VAL A 178 -6.41 22.02 11.88
C VAL A 178 -5.88 20.78 11.17
N PHE A 179 -6.72 19.79 10.84
CA PHE A 179 -6.25 18.61 10.12
C PHE A 179 -5.66 18.96 8.75
N LYS A 180 -6.31 19.83 7.98
CA LYS A 180 -5.82 20.27 6.67
C LYS A 180 -4.49 21.02 6.79
N GLU A 181 -4.39 21.94 7.74
CA GLU A 181 -3.14 22.66 8.03
C GLU A 181 -2.01 21.66 8.32
N LYS A 182 -2.22 20.73 9.25
CA LYS A 182 -1.22 19.72 9.62
C LYS A 182 -0.89 18.74 8.50
N LYS A 183 -1.87 18.37 7.69
CA LYS A 183 -1.64 17.61 6.47
C LYS A 183 -0.65 18.35 5.56
N GLU A 184 -0.94 19.61 5.21
CA GLU A 184 -0.08 20.38 4.30
C GLU A 184 1.33 20.56 4.87
N GLU A 185 1.47 20.82 6.18
CA GLU A 185 2.78 20.93 6.83
C GLU A 185 3.59 19.63 6.74
N ILE A 186 2.97 18.47 7.05
CA ILE A 186 3.62 17.15 6.90
C ILE A 186 4.04 16.92 5.45
N LEU A 187 3.14 17.21 4.50
CA LEU A 187 3.37 16.93 3.09
C LEU A 187 4.46 17.81 2.49
N ASN A 188 4.45 19.11 2.78
CA ASN A 188 5.49 20.02 2.34
C ASN A 188 6.86 19.65 2.92
N ALA A 189 6.92 19.37 4.23
CA ALA A 189 8.17 18.98 4.88
C ALA A 189 8.77 17.70 4.27
N LEU A 190 7.93 16.69 3.97
CA LEU A 190 8.40 15.45 3.34
C LEU A 190 8.73 15.64 1.86
N GLN A 191 7.96 16.46 1.14
CA GLN A 191 8.26 16.77 -0.26
C GLN A 191 9.62 17.43 -0.39
N ASP A 192 9.91 18.41 0.46
CA ASP A 192 11.18 19.14 0.48
C ASP A 192 12.34 18.23 0.90
N GLU A 193 12.20 17.48 1.99
CA GLU A 193 13.25 16.58 2.51
C GLU A 193 13.66 15.50 1.48
N PHE A 194 12.69 14.97 0.72
CA PHE A 194 12.91 13.92 -0.26
C PHE A 194 12.99 14.43 -1.71
N HIS A 195 12.98 15.76 -1.90
CA HIS A 195 13.12 16.43 -3.19
C HIS A 195 12.13 15.89 -4.24
N LEU A 196 10.87 15.68 -3.86
CA LEU A 196 9.84 15.25 -4.80
C LEU A 196 9.33 16.45 -5.62
N PRO A 197 9.23 16.32 -6.95
CA PRO A 197 8.67 17.37 -7.78
C PRO A 197 7.17 17.57 -7.54
N SER A 198 6.47 16.48 -7.23
CA SER A 198 5.03 16.47 -6.98
C SER A 198 4.68 15.35 -5.99
N LEU A 199 3.60 15.57 -5.25
CA LEU A 199 2.95 14.55 -4.41
C LEU A 199 1.72 13.93 -5.09
N GLU A 200 1.48 14.27 -6.36
CA GLU A 200 0.43 13.65 -7.14
C GLU A 200 0.74 12.17 -7.37
N VAL A 201 -0.27 11.37 -7.05
CA VAL A 201 -0.19 9.92 -7.13
C VAL A 201 -0.28 9.51 -8.61
N GLY A 202 0.82 8.99 -9.16
CA GLY A 202 0.91 8.50 -10.55
C GLY A 202 1.79 9.32 -11.49
N HIS A 203 2.60 10.25 -10.97
CA HIS A 203 3.60 11.01 -11.74
C HIS A 203 4.95 11.07 -10.97
N PHE A 204 5.94 10.25 -11.34
CA PHE A 204 7.30 10.28 -10.76
C PHE A 204 8.26 11.22 -11.50
N THR A 205 7.81 11.88 -12.57
CA THR A 205 8.66 12.72 -13.42
C THR A 205 8.03 14.07 -13.73
N ASP A 206 8.81 15.15 -13.57
CA ASP A 206 8.56 16.45 -14.21
C ASP A 206 8.81 16.31 -15.71
N THR A 207 7.88 15.67 -16.40
CA THR A 207 7.76 15.79 -17.84
C THR A 207 6.45 16.52 -18.10
N GLU A 208 6.57 17.72 -18.69
CA GLU A 208 5.44 18.50 -19.15
C GLU A 208 4.41 17.59 -19.83
N GLU A 209 3.16 17.79 -19.43
CA GLU A 209 1.93 17.16 -19.89
C GLU A 209 2.03 16.44 -21.26
N GLU A 210 2.02 15.11 -21.26
CA GLU A 210 1.38 14.38 -22.34
C GLU A 210 -0.02 13.95 -21.88
N GLU A 211 -1.03 14.57 -22.50
CA GLU A 211 -2.44 14.20 -22.36
C GLU A 211 -2.63 12.70 -22.65
N GLY A 212 -2.72 11.90 -21.58
CA GLY A 212 -3.11 10.50 -21.66
C GLY A 212 -4.57 10.34 -22.12
N PRO A 213 -4.90 9.29 -22.89
CA PRO A 213 -6.17 9.21 -23.59
C PRO A 213 -7.30 8.90 -22.61
N GLY A 214 -8.12 9.93 -22.33
CA GLY A 214 -9.53 9.86 -21.95
C GLY A 214 -9.91 8.84 -20.87
N LYS A 215 -10.22 9.35 -19.67
CA LYS A 215 -11.01 8.64 -18.64
C LYS A 215 -12.16 7.86 -19.29
N LYS A 216 -12.04 6.54 -19.38
CA LYS A 216 -13.18 5.68 -19.73
C LYS A 216 -14.08 5.61 -18.52
N ASP A 217 -15.03 6.53 -18.48
CA ASP A 217 -16.10 6.54 -17.51
C ASP A 217 -17.08 5.39 -17.83
N TRP A 218 -16.90 4.26 -17.13
CA TRP A 218 -17.73 3.06 -17.29
C TRP A 218 -19.16 3.26 -16.79
N THR A 219 -19.45 4.40 -16.15
CA THR A 219 -20.74 4.73 -15.55
C THR A 219 -21.59 5.70 -16.37
N ASP A 220 -21.09 6.21 -17.49
CA ASP A 220 -21.87 7.07 -18.36
C ASP A 220 -22.95 6.27 -19.11
N ARG A 221 -24.21 6.57 -18.79
CA ARG A 221 -25.41 5.91 -19.35
C ARG A 221 -25.68 6.31 -20.80
N SER A 222 -25.02 7.36 -21.30
CA SER A 222 -25.23 7.90 -22.65
C SER A 222 -24.45 7.14 -23.74
N ASN A 223 -23.40 6.39 -23.37
CA ASN A 223 -22.56 5.68 -24.33
C ASN A 223 -23.06 4.25 -24.59
N ILE A 224 -23.56 3.99 -25.80
CA ILE A 224 -24.13 2.70 -26.21
C ILE A 224 -23.11 1.53 -26.12
N ARG A 225 -21.80 1.83 -26.11
CA ARG A 225 -20.74 0.82 -25.95
C ARG A 225 -20.71 0.21 -24.55
N ASN A 226 -21.17 0.94 -23.52
CA ASN A 226 -21.26 0.46 -22.14
C ASN A 226 -22.41 -0.57 -21.93
N TRP A 227 -23.33 -0.67 -22.89
CA TRP A 227 -24.46 -1.60 -22.83
C TRP A 227 -24.16 -2.97 -23.47
N ILE A 228 -23.05 -3.08 -24.22
CA ILE A 228 -22.64 -4.30 -24.92
C ILE A 228 -22.49 -5.51 -23.96
N PRO A 229 -21.84 -5.39 -22.79
CA PRO A 229 -21.71 -6.51 -21.85
C PRO A 229 -23.07 -6.97 -21.30
N LEU A 230 -23.97 -6.01 -21.05
CA LEU A 230 -25.29 -6.24 -20.46
C LEU A 230 -26.23 -6.96 -21.45
N ILE A 231 -26.19 -6.56 -22.73
CA ILE A 231 -26.90 -7.23 -23.82
C ILE A 231 -26.40 -8.67 -23.99
N LEU A 232 -25.09 -8.90 -23.91
CA LEU A 232 -24.49 -10.24 -23.99
C LEU A 232 -25.01 -11.16 -22.87
N ILE A 233 -25.02 -10.68 -21.63
CA ILE A 233 -25.54 -11.42 -20.48
C ILE A 233 -27.01 -11.78 -20.65
N VAL A 234 -27.85 -10.80 -21.03
CA VAL A 234 -29.29 -11.03 -21.25
C VAL A 234 -29.53 -12.05 -22.36
N THR A 235 -28.73 -12.01 -23.43
CA THR A 235 -28.84 -12.95 -24.56
C THR A 235 -28.48 -14.38 -24.15
N VAL A 236 -27.41 -14.54 -23.35
CA VAL A 236 -26.99 -15.85 -22.82
C VAL A 236 -28.06 -16.42 -21.88
N ILE A 237 -28.59 -15.61 -20.97
CA ILE A 237 -29.66 -16.03 -20.05
C ILE A 237 -30.91 -16.43 -20.84
N GLY A 238 -31.31 -15.63 -21.84
CA GLY A 238 -32.45 -15.94 -22.71
C GLY A 238 -32.28 -17.26 -23.46
N ALA A 239 -31.08 -17.54 -23.99
CA ALA A 239 -30.77 -18.80 -24.65
C ALA A 239 -30.85 -20.00 -23.70
N ILE A 240 -30.34 -19.86 -22.47
CA ILE A 240 -30.42 -20.91 -21.44
C ILE A 240 -31.88 -21.20 -21.07
N VAL A 241 -32.69 -20.16 -20.87
CA VAL A 241 -34.12 -20.32 -20.56
C VAL A 241 -34.87 -20.98 -21.72
N ALA A 242 -34.62 -20.57 -22.96
CA ALA A 242 -35.25 -21.16 -24.15
C ALA A 242 -34.91 -22.65 -24.32
N ILE A 243 -33.64 -23.03 -24.09
CA ILE A 243 -33.20 -24.43 -24.10
C ILE A 243 -33.86 -25.22 -22.96
N GLY A 244 -33.97 -24.63 -21.77
CA GLY A 244 -34.64 -25.24 -20.62
C GLY A 244 -36.13 -25.50 -20.86
N ILE A 245 -36.83 -24.57 -21.50
CA ILE A 245 -38.26 -24.73 -21.86
C ILE A 245 -38.43 -25.81 -22.94
N LYS A 246 -37.56 -25.84 -23.95
CA LYS A 246 -37.62 -26.84 -25.03
C LYS A 246 -37.38 -28.27 -24.52
N ARG A 247 -36.51 -28.44 -23.51
CA ARG A 247 -36.28 -29.73 -22.85
C ARG A 247 -37.41 -30.21 -21.94
N ARG A 248 -38.28 -29.32 -21.46
CA ARG A 248 -39.46 -29.67 -20.65
C ARG A 248 -40.70 -30.06 -21.48
N LYS A 249 -40.71 -29.78 -22.79
CA LYS A 249 -41.80 -30.11 -23.72
C LYS A 249 -41.52 -31.34 -24.61
N SER A 250 -40.38 -32.01 -24.40
CA SER A 250 -40.02 -33.27 -25.05
C SER A 250 -39.97 -34.41 -24.03
#